data_AF-A0A9E0VE25-F1
#
_entry.id   AF-A0A9E0VE25-F1
#
_cell.length_a   1.000
_cell.length_b   1.000
_cell.length_c   1.000
_cell.angle_alpha   90.00
_cell.angle_beta   90.00
_cell.angle_gamma   90.00
#
_symmetry.space_group_name_H-M   'P 1'
#
loop_
_entity.id
_entity.type
_entity.pdbx_description
1 polymer ?
#
loop_
_entity_poly.entity_id
_entity_poly.type
_entity_poly.pdbx_seq_one_letter_code
_entity_poly.pdbx_strand_id
1 'polypeptide(L)'
;MRNKICLLLIVLAAACAAPAQDAKTLTREQFYQAYRAANDKFSNTPARREIQKEESFRDGKPAGTTDGIYEWAPTDRFRYLIVDTNDKGVTKREMIRIGTDQYCRTNGEPWKKSPGCGWGRGMGLENVVSSRYGVENIRENGKKLTVYRQSTIYKGYLTGDPKNAPDLYWEERIFVDENGALVREEFEDGVEATKTARWRMKNVYEYNPPGLRIEPPVK
;
A
#
# COMPACT_ATOMS: atom_id res chain seq x y z
N MET A 1 70.95 3.73 29.51
CA MET A 1 70.34 2.62 28.73
C MET A 1 68.95 3.10 28.32
N ARG A 2 68.70 3.43 27.04
CA ARG A 2 68.11 2.56 25.98
C ARG A 2 66.83 1.87 26.48
N ASN A 3 65.67 1.83 25.84
CA ASN A 3 65.12 2.20 24.53
C ASN A 3 63.57 2.02 24.73
N LYS A 4 62.71 2.98 24.36
CA LYS A 4 61.94 3.06 23.10
C LYS A 4 60.84 2.00 22.87
N ILE A 5 59.66 2.54 22.48
CA ILE A 5 58.58 2.03 21.59
C ILE A 5 57.45 1.25 22.29
N CYS A 6 56.22 1.75 22.41
CA CYS A 6 55.19 2.23 21.44
C CYS A 6 54.28 1.13 20.85
N LEU A 7 52.98 1.49 20.84
CA LEU A 7 51.88 1.04 19.97
C LEU A 7 51.29 -0.36 20.20
N LEU A 8 50.04 -0.42 20.67
CA LEU A 8 48.77 -0.38 19.91
C LEU A 8 48.44 -1.71 19.23
N LEU A 9 47.43 -2.39 19.75
CA LEU A 9 46.60 -3.33 18.98
C LEU A 9 45.15 -2.86 19.09
N ILE A 10 44.80 -1.97 18.17
CA ILE A 10 43.42 -1.70 17.78
C ILE A 10 42.88 -3.02 17.21
N VAL A 11 42.06 -3.71 17.99
CA VAL A 11 41.29 -4.85 17.50
C VAL A 11 40.26 -4.31 16.53
N LEU A 12 40.38 -4.78 15.28
CA LEU A 12 39.47 -4.59 14.16
C LEU A 12 38.00 -4.65 14.61
N ALA A 13 37.37 -3.49 14.75
CA ALA A 13 35.94 -3.33 14.56
C ALA A 13 35.69 -3.13 13.06
N ALA A 14 35.97 -4.16 12.25
CA ALA A 14 35.39 -4.27 10.92
C ALA A 14 33.93 -4.69 11.09
N ALA A 15 33.12 -3.78 11.66
CA ALA A 15 31.69 -3.90 11.65
C ALA A 15 31.26 -3.82 10.18
N CYS A 16 30.67 -4.90 9.70
CA CYS A 16 30.09 -5.06 8.37
C CYS A 16 29.22 -3.86 7.99
N ALA A 17 29.80 -2.87 7.30
CA ALA A 17 29.06 -1.98 6.44
C ALA A 17 28.62 -2.82 5.25
N ALA A 18 27.47 -3.47 5.35
CA ALA A 18 26.78 -3.96 4.16
C ALA A 18 26.63 -2.75 3.22
N PRO A 19 27.08 -2.83 1.96
CA PRO A 19 26.93 -1.71 1.04
C PRO A 19 25.43 -1.39 0.95
N ALA A 20 25.06 -0.15 1.22
CA ALA A 20 23.74 0.34 0.88
C ALA A 20 23.54 0.04 -0.60
N GLN A 21 22.60 -0.84 -0.94
CA GLN A 21 22.28 -1.11 -2.33
C GLN A 21 21.66 0.18 -2.87
N ASP A 22 22.46 0.94 -3.63
CA ASP A 22 22.04 2.22 -4.19
C ASP A 22 20.76 2.05 -5.00
N ALA A 23 19.72 2.80 -4.62
CA ALA A 23 18.48 2.85 -5.35
C ALA A 23 18.76 3.29 -6.80
N LYS A 24 18.42 2.44 -7.77
CA LYS A 24 18.59 2.71 -9.19
C LYS A 24 17.41 3.53 -9.70
N THR A 25 17.67 4.64 -10.39
CA THR A 25 16.63 5.44 -11.06
C THR A 25 15.99 4.66 -12.21
N LEU A 26 14.67 4.78 -12.36
CA LEU A 26 13.88 4.21 -13.45
C LEU A 26 13.22 5.29 -14.30
N THR A 27 12.79 4.93 -15.51
CA THR A 27 11.78 5.71 -16.25
C THR A 27 10.38 5.40 -15.73
N ARG A 28 9.43 6.28 -16.04
CA ARG A 28 8.00 6.09 -15.76
C ARG A 28 7.47 4.80 -16.38
N GLU A 29 7.84 4.54 -17.64
CA GLU A 29 7.41 3.36 -18.39
C GLU A 29 7.91 2.08 -17.74
N GLN A 30 9.17 2.06 -17.29
CA GLN A 30 9.77 0.92 -16.60
C GLN A 30 9.04 0.61 -15.29
N PHE A 31 8.72 1.65 -14.50
CA PHE A 31 7.94 1.49 -13.27
C PHE A 31 6.56 0.88 -13.56
N TYR A 32 5.79 1.45 -14.48
CA TYR A 32 4.45 0.96 -14.78
C TYR A 32 4.42 -0.40 -15.49
N GLN A 33 5.47 -0.74 -16.25
CA GLN A 33 5.63 -2.09 -16.79
C GLN A 33 5.82 -3.11 -15.67
N ALA A 34 6.68 -2.80 -14.69
CA ALA A 34 6.89 -3.66 -13.52
C ALA A 34 5.61 -3.79 -12.67
N TYR A 35 4.94 -2.67 -12.40
CA TYR A 35 3.66 -2.64 -11.70
C TYR A 35 2.61 -3.52 -12.38
N ARG A 36 2.37 -3.30 -13.69
CA ARG A 36 1.40 -4.10 -14.45
C ARG A 36 1.75 -5.58 -14.44
N ALA A 37 3.01 -5.94 -14.67
CA ALA A 37 3.45 -7.33 -14.65
C ALA A 37 3.19 -8.01 -13.29
N ALA A 38 3.46 -7.32 -12.17
CA ALA A 38 3.22 -7.85 -10.83
C ALA A 38 1.71 -7.94 -10.51
N ASN A 39 0.96 -6.89 -10.84
CA ASN A 39 -0.49 -6.83 -10.63
C ASN A 39 -1.24 -7.85 -11.50
N ASP A 40 -0.81 -8.09 -12.74
CA ASP A 40 -1.42 -9.08 -13.64
C ASP A 40 -1.27 -10.49 -13.05
N LYS A 41 -0.14 -10.82 -12.42
CA LYS A 41 0.00 -12.11 -11.72
C LYS A 41 -1.01 -12.25 -10.58
N PHE A 42 -1.20 -11.19 -9.78
CA PHE A 42 -2.21 -11.19 -8.73
C PHE A 42 -3.62 -11.33 -9.34
N SER A 43 -3.98 -10.45 -10.26
CA SER A 43 -5.32 -10.38 -10.88
C SER A 43 -5.72 -11.65 -11.64
N ASN A 44 -4.76 -12.34 -12.27
CA ASN A 44 -4.98 -13.60 -12.98
C ASN A 44 -5.00 -14.82 -12.07
N THR A 45 -4.67 -14.68 -10.79
CA THR A 45 -4.80 -15.78 -9.82
C THR A 45 -6.28 -15.93 -9.43
N PRO A 46 -6.91 -17.10 -9.68
CA PRO A 46 -8.35 -17.26 -9.49
C PRO A 46 -8.81 -17.10 -8.04
N ALA A 47 -8.01 -17.59 -7.09
CA ALA A 47 -8.23 -17.47 -5.65
C ALA A 47 -7.18 -16.54 -5.06
N ARG A 48 -7.59 -15.38 -4.55
CA ARG A 48 -6.65 -14.39 -4.02
C ARG A 48 -7.30 -13.52 -2.95
N ARG A 49 -6.48 -12.95 -2.08
CA ARG A 49 -6.92 -12.02 -1.03
C ARG A 49 -5.99 -10.82 -0.98
N GLU A 50 -6.57 -9.65 -0.78
CA GLU A 50 -5.87 -8.42 -0.45
C GLU A 50 -6.30 -8.01 0.96
N ILE A 51 -5.33 -7.74 1.83
CA ILE A 51 -5.53 -7.20 3.16
C ILE A 51 -5.04 -5.77 3.13
N GLN A 52 -5.97 -4.83 3.29
CA GLN A 52 -5.72 -3.41 3.26
C GLN A 52 -5.76 -2.85 4.67
N LYS A 53 -4.84 -1.94 4.98
CA LYS A 53 -4.90 -1.08 6.16
C LYS A 53 -4.62 0.35 5.74
N GLU A 54 -5.57 1.24 5.99
CA GLU A 54 -5.42 2.67 5.82
C GLU A 54 -5.38 3.38 7.16
N GLU A 55 -4.59 4.45 7.23
CA GLU A 55 -4.50 5.35 8.38
C GLU A 55 -4.65 6.78 7.86
N SER A 56 -5.58 7.52 8.46
CA SER A 56 -5.78 8.94 8.19
C SER A 56 -5.24 9.78 9.33
N PHE A 57 -4.70 10.94 9.00
CA PHE A 57 -4.07 11.85 9.94
C PHE A 57 -4.68 13.25 9.79
N ARG A 58 -4.90 13.91 10.92
CA ARG A 58 -5.32 15.31 11.00
C ARG A 58 -4.25 16.05 11.79
N ASP A 59 -3.61 17.04 11.17
CA ASP A 59 -2.52 17.81 11.76
C ASP A 59 -1.37 16.93 12.31
N GLY A 60 -1.03 15.89 11.55
CA GLY A 60 0.02 14.93 11.90
C GLY A 60 -0.35 13.93 13.01
N LYS A 61 -1.58 13.96 13.53
CA LYS A 61 -2.07 13.04 14.55
C LYS A 61 -3.03 12.01 13.94
N PRO A 62 -3.00 10.74 14.38
CA PRO A 62 -3.96 9.73 13.92
C PRO A 62 -5.41 10.21 14.12
N ALA A 63 -6.22 10.10 13.06
CA ALA A 63 -7.61 10.54 13.02
C ALA A 63 -8.59 9.38 12.80
N GLY A 64 -8.13 8.30 12.17
CA GLY A 64 -8.93 7.11 11.95
C GLY A 64 -8.20 6.05 11.13
N THR A 65 -8.76 4.85 11.13
CA THR A 65 -8.25 3.70 10.38
C THR A 65 -9.34 3.07 9.53
N THR A 66 -8.94 2.46 8.42
CA THR A 66 -9.81 1.60 7.61
C THR A 66 -9.09 0.28 7.40
N ASP A 67 -9.65 -0.80 7.94
CA ASP A 67 -9.15 -2.16 7.72
C ASP A 67 -10.02 -2.85 6.67
N GLY A 68 -9.41 -3.32 5.59
CA GLY A 68 -10.06 -3.94 4.45
C GLY A 68 -9.61 -5.37 4.23
N ILE A 69 -10.54 -6.25 3.86
CA ILE A 69 -10.25 -7.57 3.31
C ILE A 69 -11.02 -7.68 2.00
N TYR A 70 -10.31 -7.91 0.91
CA TYR A 70 -10.89 -8.17 -0.41
C TYR A 70 -10.52 -9.58 -0.83
N GLU A 71 -11.51 -10.38 -1.23
CA GLU A 71 -11.36 -11.78 -1.57
C GLU A 71 -11.96 -12.03 -2.94
N TRP A 72 -11.23 -12.74 -3.79
CA TRP A 72 -11.70 -13.20 -5.08
C TRP A 72 -11.55 -14.71 -5.16
N ALA A 73 -12.57 -15.37 -5.70
CA ALA A 73 -12.57 -16.79 -5.98
C ALA A 73 -12.98 -17.02 -7.45
N PRO A 74 -12.73 -18.23 -8.01
CA PRO A 74 -13.25 -18.62 -9.32
C PRO A 74 -14.77 -18.38 -9.42
N THR A 75 -15.30 -18.39 -10.64
CA THR A 75 -16.74 -18.28 -10.94
C THR A 75 -17.36 -16.92 -10.55
N ASP A 76 -16.62 -15.82 -10.77
CA ASP A 76 -17.09 -14.44 -10.53
C ASP A 76 -17.57 -14.17 -9.10
N ARG A 77 -16.88 -14.79 -8.13
CA ARG A 77 -17.16 -14.65 -6.70
C ARG A 77 -16.19 -13.64 -6.11
N PHE A 78 -16.74 -12.62 -5.46
CA PHE A 78 -15.99 -11.57 -4.80
C PHE A 78 -16.61 -11.25 -3.44
N ARG A 79 -15.77 -10.95 -2.46
CA ARG A 79 -16.18 -10.42 -1.17
C ARG A 79 -15.28 -9.26 -0.82
N TYR A 80 -15.86 -8.22 -0.23
CA TYR A 80 -15.07 -7.28 0.55
C TYR A 80 -15.67 -7.09 1.94
N LEU A 81 -14.80 -6.85 2.91
CA LEU A 81 -15.13 -6.47 4.28
C LEU A 81 -14.29 -5.25 4.62
N ILE A 82 -14.94 -4.15 5.01
CA ILE A 82 -14.29 -2.91 5.43
C ILE A 82 -14.74 -2.59 6.86
N VAL A 83 -13.79 -2.23 7.71
CA VAL A 83 -14.01 -1.74 9.08
C VAL A 83 -13.36 -0.37 9.21
N ASP A 84 -14.19 0.67 9.33
CA ASP A 84 -13.73 2.03 9.58
C ASP A 84 -13.82 2.35 11.06
N THR A 85 -12.74 2.89 11.62
CA THR A 85 -12.68 3.37 13.01
C THR A 85 -12.26 4.83 13.03
N ASN A 86 -13.09 5.71 13.60
CA ASN A 86 -12.79 7.13 13.73
C ASN A 86 -13.45 7.73 14.99
N ASP A 87 -13.42 9.06 15.10
CA ASP A 87 -14.03 9.84 16.20
C ASP A 87 -15.55 9.63 16.35
N LYS A 88 -16.24 9.18 15.29
CA LYS A 88 -17.68 8.86 15.30
C LYS A 88 -17.98 7.40 15.67
N GLY A 89 -16.96 6.58 15.88
CA GLY A 89 -17.07 5.18 16.27
C GLY A 89 -16.60 4.21 15.20
N VAL A 90 -17.11 2.98 15.27
CA VAL A 90 -16.73 1.87 14.39
C VAL A 90 -17.88 1.57 13.43
N THR A 91 -17.59 1.54 12.12
CA THR A 91 -18.53 1.13 11.08
C THR A 91 -17.98 -0.08 10.35
N LYS A 92 -18.76 -1.16 10.27
CA LYS A 92 -18.40 -2.38 9.55
C LYS A 92 -19.29 -2.56 8.34
N ARG A 93 -18.71 -2.76 7.17
CA ARG A 93 -19.42 -2.93 5.89
C ARG A 93 -18.93 -4.17 5.19
N GLU A 94 -19.84 -4.97 4.68
CA GLU A 94 -19.50 -6.19 3.97
C GLU A 94 -20.34 -6.32 2.71
N MET A 95 -19.70 -6.76 1.63
CA MET A 95 -20.34 -7.06 0.37
C MET A 95 -19.89 -8.41 -0.15
N ILE A 96 -20.82 -9.16 -0.73
CA ILE A 96 -20.55 -10.39 -1.47
C ILE A 96 -21.20 -10.24 -2.84
N ARG A 97 -20.42 -10.53 -3.88
CA ARG A 97 -20.88 -10.61 -5.27
C ARG A 97 -20.70 -12.03 -5.78
N ILE A 98 -21.74 -12.57 -6.42
CA ILE A 98 -21.73 -13.88 -7.06
C ILE A 98 -22.39 -13.71 -8.44
N GLY A 99 -21.57 -13.75 -9.49
CA GLY A 99 -22.02 -13.36 -10.82
C GLY A 99 -22.49 -11.91 -10.84
N THR A 100 -23.74 -11.68 -11.27
CA THR A 100 -24.36 -10.34 -11.32
C THR A 100 -24.99 -9.91 -9.99
N ASP A 101 -25.21 -10.85 -9.07
CA ASP A 101 -25.89 -10.57 -7.81
C ASP A 101 -24.92 -9.97 -6.79
N GLN A 102 -25.36 -8.90 -6.14
CA GLN A 102 -24.62 -8.22 -5.09
C GLN A 102 -25.46 -8.15 -3.81
N TYR A 103 -24.84 -8.51 -2.70
CA TYR A 103 -25.43 -8.48 -1.37
C TYR A 103 -24.55 -7.62 -0.48
N CYS A 104 -25.14 -6.73 0.32
CA CYS A 104 -24.40 -5.99 1.33
C CYS A 104 -25.10 -5.92 2.68
N ARG A 105 -24.30 -5.66 3.71
CA ARG A 105 -24.76 -5.36 5.06
C ARG A 105 -23.84 -4.34 5.72
N THR A 106 -24.40 -3.61 6.67
CA THR A 106 -23.68 -2.65 7.51
C THR A 106 -23.93 -3.00 8.97
N ASN A 107 -22.90 -2.96 9.81
CA ASN A 107 -22.97 -3.16 11.26
C ASN A 107 -23.72 -4.44 11.69
N GLY A 108 -23.61 -5.50 10.89
CA GLY A 108 -24.28 -6.78 11.17
C GLY A 108 -25.78 -6.81 10.86
N GLU A 109 -26.34 -5.77 10.25
CA GLU A 109 -27.72 -5.78 9.75
C GLU A 109 -27.98 -6.97 8.80
N PRO A 110 -29.26 -7.34 8.59
CA PRO A 110 -29.63 -8.31 7.58
C PRO A 110 -29.08 -7.96 6.19
N TRP A 111 -28.72 -8.98 5.43
CA TRP A 111 -28.23 -8.82 4.07
C TRP A 111 -29.31 -8.25 3.16
N LYS A 112 -28.90 -7.28 2.33
CA LYS A 112 -29.76 -6.63 1.33
C LYS A 112 -29.16 -6.87 -0.05
N LYS A 113 -29.95 -7.37 -0.99
CA LYS A 113 -29.56 -7.46 -2.40
C LYS A 113 -29.65 -6.07 -3.02
N SER A 114 -28.55 -5.51 -3.49
CA SER A 114 -28.50 -4.15 -4.04
C SER A 114 -27.36 -3.99 -5.04
N PRO A 115 -27.59 -3.34 -6.20
CA PRO A 115 -26.52 -3.03 -7.15
C PRO A 115 -25.61 -1.87 -6.68
N GLY A 116 -26.01 -1.15 -5.63
CA GLY A 116 -25.35 0.06 -5.12
C GLY A 116 -24.55 -0.18 -3.85
N CYS A 117 -23.84 -1.31 -3.73
CA CYS A 117 -23.06 -1.64 -2.54
C CYS A 117 -21.61 -1.09 -2.59
N GLY A 118 -21.22 -0.39 -3.67
CA GLY A 118 -19.85 0.11 -3.85
C GLY A 118 -19.64 1.55 -3.34
N TRP A 119 -18.52 1.78 -2.68
CA TRP A 119 -17.98 3.12 -2.45
C TRP A 119 -16.57 3.15 -3.03
N GLY A 120 -16.38 3.92 -4.10
CA GLY A 120 -15.06 4.23 -4.60
C GLY A 120 -14.68 5.62 -4.11
N ARG A 121 -13.54 5.75 -3.43
CA ARG A 121 -12.88 7.04 -3.30
C ARG A 121 -11.90 7.15 -4.46
N GLY A 122 -12.33 7.74 -5.56
CA GLY A 122 -11.41 8.09 -6.64
C GLY A 122 -10.53 9.25 -6.15
N MET A 123 -9.23 9.05 -6.07
CA MET A 123 -8.28 10.15 -5.92
C MET A 123 -7.72 10.49 -7.30
N GLY A 124 -8.28 11.54 -7.91
CA GLY A 124 -7.66 12.20 -9.06
C GLY A 124 -6.72 13.28 -8.53
N LEU A 125 -5.43 12.96 -8.41
CA LEU A 125 -4.41 13.98 -8.16
C LEU A 125 -3.95 14.53 -9.51
N GLU A 126 -4.51 15.67 -9.90
CA GLU A 126 -4.08 16.44 -11.07
C GLU A 126 -2.93 17.40 -10.69
N ASN A 127 -2.24 17.97 -11.68
CA ASN A 127 -1.19 18.99 -11.51
C ASN A 127 0.12 18.48 -10.86
N VAL A 128 0.74 17.48 -11.51
CA VAL A 128 2.08 16.99 -11.16
C VAL A 128 3.12 18.10 -11.34
N VAL A 129 3.85 18.42 -10.27
CA VAL A 129 5.03 19.30 -10.29
C VAL A 129 6.27 18.51 -10.67
N SER A 130 6.46 17.35 -10.04
CA SER A 130 7.58 16.45 -10.36
C SER A 130 7.24 15.01 -10.04
N SER A 131 7.92 14.07 -10.69
CA SER A 131 7.84 12.65 -10.36
C SER A 131 9.21 12.00 -10.51
N ARG A 132 9.54 11.11 -9.58
CA ARG A 132 10.77 10.32 -9.58
C ARG A 132 10.41 8.86 -9.41
N TYR A 133 11.14 8.00 -10.11
CA TYR A 133 10.94 6.56 -10.09
C TYR A 133 12.26 5.89 -9.76
N GLY A 134 12.21 4.89 -8.88
CA GLY A 134 13.39 4.16 -8.44
C GLY A 134 13.10 2.68 -8.21
N VAL A 135 14.17 1.90 -8.13
CA VAL A 135 14.13 0.50 -7.76
C VAL A 135 15.30 0.14 -6.86
N GLU A 136 15.03 -0.67 -5.85
CA GLU A 136 16.04 -1.24 -4.96
C GLU A 136 15.73 -2.71 -4.69
N ASN A 137 16.76 -3.46 -4.31
CA ASN A 137 16.57 -4.83 -3.80
C ASN A 137 16.75 -4.77 -2.29
N ILE A 138 15.83 -5.37 -1.56
CA ILE A 138 15.89 -5.48 -0.10
C ILE A 138 15.80 -6.94 0.34
N ARG A 139 16.16 -7.18 1.60
CA ARG A 139 15.84 -8.43 2.30
C ARG A 139 14.93 -8.11 3.49
N GLU A 140 13.76 -8.73 3.52
CA GLU A 140 12.79 -8.60 4.62
C GLU A 140 12.38 -10.00 5.06
N ASN A 141 12.53 -10.31 6.36
CA ASN A 141 12.21 -11.63 6.93
C ASN A 141 12.84 -12.81 6.18
N GLY A 142 14.09 -12.65 5.74
CA GLY A 142 14.83 -13.66 4.97
C GLY A 142 14.43 -13.79 3.49
N LYS A 143 13.40 -13.05 3.03
CA LYS A 143 12.96 -13.04 1.64
C LYS A 143 13.63 -11.91 0.87
N LYS A 144 14.07 -12.19 -0.36
CA LYS A 144 14.56 -11.15 -1.29
C LYS A 144 13.35 -10.50 -1.96
N LEU A 145 13.29 -9.18 -1.91
CA LEU A 145 12.24 -8.39 -2.55
C LEU A 145 12.87 -7.34 -3.46
N THR A 146 12.21 -7.07 -4.58
CA THR A 146 12.45 -5.88 -5.42
C THR A 146 11.40 -4.85 -5.07
N VAL A 147 11.83 -3.66 -4.67
CA VAL A 147 10.95 -2.54 -4.32
C VAL A 147 11.04 -1.51 -5.41
N TYR A 148 9.91 -1.23 -6.07
CA TYR A 148 9.81 -0.11 -6.98
C TYR A 148 9.12 1.04 -6.26
N ARG A 149 9.65 2.25 -6.41
CA ARG A 149 9.13 3.46 -5.76
C ARG A 149 8.78 4.51 -6.79
N GLN A 150 7.62 5.14 -6.61
CA GLN A 150 7.25 6.40 -7.24
C GLN A 150 7.13 7.45 -6.13
N SER A 151 7.79 8.59 -6.30
CA SER A 151 7.59 9.77 -5.47
C SER A 151 7.15 10.92 -6.37
N THR A 152 5.97 11.46 -6.13
CA THR A 152 5.36 12.53 -6.91
C THR A 152 5.05 13.71 -6.02
N ILE A 153 5.39 14.92 -6.49
CA ILE A 153 4.95 16.17 -5.88
C ILE A 153 3.82 16.72 -6.75
N TYR A 154 2.69 16.97 -6.11
CA TYR A 154 1.53 17.62 -6.71
C TYR A 154 1.40 19.03 -6.15
N LYS A 155 0.90 19.93 -6.99
CA LYS A 155 0.51 21.24 -6.50
C LYS A 155 -0.77 21.11 -5.68
N GLY A 156 -0.78 21.67 -4.48
CA GLY A 156 -1.97 21.66 -3.63
C GLY A 156 -3.07 22.49 -4.27
N TYR A 157 -4.04 21.88 -4.94
CA TYR A 157 -5.28 22.58 -5.35
C TYR A 157 -6.45 22.22 -4.42
N LEU A 158 -6.26 21.25 -3.52
CA LEU A 158 -7.30 20.68 -2.67
C LEU A 158 -7.62 21.49 -1.41
N THR A 159 -6.93 22.61 -1.15
CA THR A 159 -7.15 23.44 0.04
C THR A 159 -7.52 24.88 -0.34
N GLY A 160 -8.76 25.09 -0.81
CA GLY A 160 -9.48 26.38 -0.83
C GLY A 160 -8.93 27.52 -1.70
N ASP A 161 -7.66 27.88 -1.54
CA ASP A 161 -6.94 28.89 -2.30
C ASP A 161 -5.74 28.26 -3.04
N PRO A 162 -5.85 28.04 -4.37
CA PRO A 162 -4.79 27.51 -5.22
C PRO A 162 -3.44 28.24 -5.18
N LYS A 163 -3.40 29.49 -4.71
CA LYS A 163 -2.17 30.29 -4.62
C LYS A 163 -1.40 30.06 -3.33
N ASN A 164 -2.08 29.67 -2.26
CA ASN A 164 -1.52 29.54 -0.91
C ASN A 164 -1.55 28.10 -0.36
N ALA A 165 -2.19 27.20 -1.09
CA ALA A 165 -2.22 25.79 -0.76
C ALA A 165 -0.81 25.16 -0.85
N PRO A 166 -0.37 24.43 0.18
CA PRO A 166 0.95 23.82 0.16
C PRO A 166 1.01 22.67 -0.84
N ASP A 167 2.18 22.47 -1.44
CA ASP A 167 2.42 21.29 -2.27
C ASP A 167 2.21 20.00 -1.46
N LEU A 168 1.73 18.99 -2.15
CA LEU A 168 1.46 17.68 -1.60
C LEU A 168 2.46 16.68 -2.14
N TYR A 169 2.89 15.74 -1.31
CA TYR A 169 3.63 14.58 -1.79
C TYR A 169 2.72 13.37 -1.86
N TRP A 170 3.06 12.47 -2.77
CA TRP A 170 2.52 11.14 -2.91
C TRP A 170 3.68 10.17 -3.10
N GLU A 171 3.74 9.15 -2.27
CA GLU A 171 4.71 8.08 -2.39
C GLU A 171 3.98 6.76 -2.57
N GLU A 172 4.40 6.00 -3.57
CA GLU A 172 3.95 4.63 -3.82
C GLU A 172 5.16 3.72 -3.81
N ARG A 173 5.05 2.59 -3.10
CA ARG A 173 6.06 1.55 -3.05
C ARG A 173 5.40 0.21 -3.31
N ILE A 174 5.83 -0.47 -4.35
CA ILE A 174 5.38 -1.81 -4.70
C ILE A 174 6.50 -2.81 -4.40
N PHE A 175 6.16 -3.88 -3.69
CA PHE A 175 7.10 -4.91 -3.26
C PHE A 175 6.81 -6.18 -4.05
N VAL A 176 7.82 -6.65 -4.75
CA VAL A 176 7.74 -7.79 -5.65
C VAL A 176 8.72 -8.87 -5.20
N ASP A 177 8.28 -10.12 -5.10
CA ASP A 177 9.16 -11.23 -4.74
C ASP A 177 10.07 -11.67 -5.91
N GLU A 178 10.93 -12.66 -5.64
CA GLU A 178 11.83 -13.23 -6.66
C GLU A 178 11.10 -13.91 -7.84
N ASN A 179 9.86 -14.33 -7.63
CA ASN A 179 9.01 -14.91 -8.66
C ASN A 179 8.24 -13.83 -9.44
N GLY A 180 8.45 -12.54 -9.15
CA GLY A 180 7.73 -11.44 -9.77
C GLY A 180 6.30 -11.25 -9.25
N ALA A 181 5.94 -11.87 -8.12
CA ALA A 181 4.62 -11.74 -7.50
C ALA A 181 4.55 -10.47 -6.65
N LEU A 182 3.44 -9.74 -6.75
CA LEU A 182 3.16 -8.58 -5.91
C LEU A 182 2.85 -9.07 -4.49
N VAL A 183 3.66 -8.72 -3.51
CA VAL A 183 3.46 -9.17 -2.11
C VAL A 183 2.89 -8.07 -1.22
N ARG A 184 3.21 -6.82 -1.53
CA ARG A 184 2.78 -5.66 -0.75
C ARG A 184 2.80 -4.40 -1.60
N GLU A 185 1.87 -3.49 -1.31
CA GLU A 185 1.91 -2.11 -1.77
C GLU A 185 1.76 -1.17 -0.58
N GLU A 186 2.48 -0.06 -0.61
CA GLU A 186 2.39 0.98 0.40
C GLU A 186 2.23 2.32 -0.30
N PHE A 187 1.23 3.09 0.14
CA PHE A 187 0.97 4.44 -0.33
C PHE A 187 1.03 5.40 0.84
N GLU A 188 1.54 6.59 0.61
CA GLU A 188 1.51 7.69 1.57
C GLU A 188 1.28 9.00 0.84
N ASP A 189 0.43 9.84 1.39
CA ASP A 189 0.31 11.22 0.95
C ASP A 189 0.46 12.19 2.13
N GLY A 190 0.85 13.43 1.84
CA GLY A 190 1.04 14.42 2.88
C GLY A 190 1.42 15.79 2.37
N VAL A 191 1.76 16.68 3.29
CA VAL A 191 2.19 18.05 3.01
C VAL A 191 3.70 18.06 2.77
N GLU A 192 4.14 18.53 1.60
CA GLU A 192 5.55 18.48 1.19
C GLU A 192 6.46 19.32 2.10
N ALA A 193 6.02 20.54 2.42
CA ALA A 193 6.81 21.49 3.20
C ALA A 193 7.12 21.00 4.62
N THR A 194 6.22 20.24 5.23
CA THR A 194 6.34 19.76 6.62
C THR A 194 6.60 18.27 6.72
N LYS A 195 6.56 17.54 5.59
CA LYS A 195 6.59 16.07 5.54
C LYS A 195 5.59 15.41 6.49
N THR A 196 4.44 16.05 6.65
CA THR A 196 3.37 15.56 7.53
C THR A 196 2.42 14.71 6.70
N ALA A 197 2.34 13.41 7.01
CA ALA A 197 1.39 12.51 6.38
C ALA A 197 -0.04 12.93 6.69
N ARG A 198 -0.92 12.82 5.69
CA ARG A 198 -2.39 12.95 5.84
C ARG A 198 -3.08 11.61 5.67
N TRP A 199 -2.50 10.73 4.88
CA TRP A 199 -3.03 9.39 4.65
C TRP A 199 -1.89 8.41 4.35
N ARG A 200 -2.06 7.18 4.83
CA ARG A 200 -1.21 6.03 4.54
C ARG A 200 -2.09 4.85 4.19
N MET A 201 -1.63 4.01 3.29
CA MET A 201 -2.25 2.73 3.00
C MET A 201 -1.18 1.65 2.85
N LYS A 202 -1.51 0.45 3.31
CA LYS A 202 -0.73 -0.76 3.09
C LYS A 202 -1.66 -1.87 2.64
N ASN A 203 -1.39 -2.41 1.46
CA ASN A 203 -2.03 -3.60 0.94
C ASN A 203 -1.04 -4.77 1.03
N VAL A 204 -1.50 -5.93 1.48
CA VAL A 204 -0.76 -7.20 1.48
C VAL A 204 -1.53 -8.20 0.65
N TYR A 205 -0.82 -8.91 -0.22
CA TYR A 205 -1.42 -9.78 -1.24
C TYR A 205 -1.14 -11.25 -0.94
N GLU A 206 -2.21 -12.05 -0.90
CA GLU A 206 -2.16 -13.49 -0.70
C GLU A 206 -2.64 -14.23 -1.95
N TYR A 207 -1.86 -15.21 -2.39
CA TYR A 207 -2.14 -16.05 -3.56
C TYR A 207 -2.64 -17.42 -3.11
N ASN A 208 -3.77 -17.86 -3.68
CA ASN A 208 -4.45 -19.10 -3.31
C ASN A 208 -4.63 -19.30 -1.79
N PRO A 209 -5.11 -18.28 -1.05
CA PRO A 209 -5.23 -18.38 0.40
C PRO A 209 -6.31 -19.42 0.76
N PRO A 210 -6.10 -20.21 1.83
CA PRO A 210 -7.15 -21.07 2.35
C PRO A 210 -8.29 -20.23 2.97
N GLY A 211 -9.50 -20.80 2.96
CA GLY A 211 -10.63 -20.27 3.75
C GLY A 211 -11.22 -18.96 3.25
N LEU A 212 -11.28 -18.73 1.94
CA LEU A 212 -12.06 -17.63 1.35
C LEU A 212 -13.53 -17.73 1.77
N ARG A 213 -14.15 -16.61 2.19
CA ARG A 213 -15.50 -16.61 2.78
C ARG A 213 -16.58 -16.03 1.84
N ILE A 214 -16.66 -16.52 0.62
CA ILE A 214 -17.50 -15.88 -0.43
C ILE A 214 -18.79 -16.65 -0.69
N GLU A 215 -19.72 -16.76 0.25
CA GLU A 215 -20.96 -17.56 0.07
C GLU A 215 -22.21 -16.68 -0.08
N PRO A 216 -23.24 -17.10 -0.83
CA PRO A 216 -24.50 -16.38 -0.88
C PRO A 216 -25.08 -16.27 0.53
N PRO A 217 -25.41 -15.06 1.00
CA PRO A 217 -25.91 -14.90 2.36
C PRO A 217 -27.38 -15.32 2.54
N VAL A 218 -28.10 -15.56 1.43
CA VAL A 218 -29.50 -15.97 1.40
C VAL A 218 -29.58 -17.23 0.54
N LYS A 219 -30.27 -18.26 1.05
CA LYS A 219 -30.63 -19.47 0.29
C LYS A 219 -31.97 -19.26 -0.41
#